data_AF-A0A9P0A998-F1
#
_entry.id   AF-A0A9P0A998-F1
#
_cell.length_a   1.000
_cell.length_b   1.000
_cell.length_c   1.000
_cell.angle_alpha   90.00
_cell.angle_beta   90.00
_cell.angle_gamma   90.00
#
_symmetry.space_group_name_H-M   'P 1'
#
loop_
_entity.id
_entity.type
_entity.pdbx_description
1 polymer ?
#
loop_
_entity_poly.entity_id
_entity_poly.type
_entity_poly.pdbx_seq_one_letter_code
_entity_poly.pdbx_strand_id
1 'polypeptide(L)'
;MAAYSDYNQLTKFDKSMYNSIKKSIFHVTQKLGSGVVSPVPCDTAWVARVPAKNTTQPAFPECLAWLRAHQNTDGGWGTKYPYCPYSDVLNTASSLLALTQWNYPEDKILIKNGVAALKKVVKHLPHVQTEDGAFEMIISGLVADARELKLDLDYESFEWFSSIGQKKLR
;
A
#
# COMPACT_ATOMS: atom_id res chain seq x y z
N MET A 1 -12.39 -9.57 -43.53
CA MET A 1 -11.01 -10.07 -43.74
C MET A 1 -10.04 -8.88 -43.91
N ALA A 2 -10.03 -7.92 -42.97
CA ALA A 2 -9.36 -6.62 -43.11
C ALA A 2 -8.75 -6.10 -41.79
N ALA A 3 -8.19 -7.01 -40.97
CA ALA A 3 -7.59 -6.65 -39.68
C ALA A 3 -6.12 -7.12 -39.52
N TYR A 4 -5.47 -7.52 -40.62
CA TYR A 4 -4.09 -8.04 -40.61
C TYR A 4 -3.05 -7.08 -41.22
N SER A 5 -3.45 -5.89 -41.70
CA SER A 5 -2.55 -4.97 -42.40
C SER A 5 -1.80 -3.97 -41.49
N ASP A 6 -2.13 -3.87 -40.21
CA ASP A 6 -1.59 -2.81 -39.32
C ASP A 6 -0.36 -3.20 -38.50
N TYR A 7 0.14 -4.43 -38.62
CA TYR A 7 1.38 -4.83 -37.92
C TYR A 7 2.65 -4.15 -38.49
N ASN A 8 2.61 -3.67 -39.74
CA ASN A 8 3.74 -2.99 -40.37
C ASN A 8 3.93 -1.53 -39.91
N GLN A 9 2.97 -0.97 -39.16
CA GLN A 9 3.18 0.34 -38.52
C GLN A 9 3.91 0.23 -37.17
N LEU A 10 3.95 -0.97 -36.56
CA LEU A 10 4.67 -1.25 -35.32
C LEU A 10 6.18 -1.53 -35.54
N THR A 11 6.66 -1.57 -36.79
CA THR A 11 8.01 -2.08 -37.13
C THR A 11 9.01 -1.01 -37.60
N LYS A 12 8.85 0.26 -37.21
CA LYS A 12 9.92 1.27 -37.34
C LYS A 12 10.75 1.40 -36.06
N PHE A 13 11.05 0.29 -35.39
CA PHE A 13 12.14 0.27 -34.43
C PHE A 13 13.46 0.32 -35.21
N ASP A 14 14.21 1.42 -35.10
CA ASP A 14 15.56 1.40 -35.65
C ASP A 14 16.42 0.34 -34.94
N LYS A 15 17.53 -0.04 -35.58
CA LYS A 15 18.42 -1.10 -35.08
C LYS A 15 19.00 -0.78 -33.69
N SER A 16 19.12 0.50 -33.33
CA SER A 16 19.58 0.94 -32.02
C SER A 16 18.53 0.65 -30.94
N MET A 17 17.27 1.01 -31.20
CA MET A 17 16.16 0.76 -30.28
C MET A 17 15.90 -0.74 -30.10
N TYR A 18 15.96 -1.53 -31.18
CA TYR A 18 15.89 -3.00 -31.10
C TYR A 18 16.99 -3.57 -30.19
N ASN A 19 18.24 -3.14 -30.39
CA ASN A 19 19.36 -3.61 -29.58
C ASN A 19 19.24 -3.19 -28.11
N SER A 20 18.72 -1.99 -27.84
CA SER A 20 18.45 -1.49 -26.49
C SER A 20 17.40 -2.35 -25.78
N ILE A 21 16.26 -2.61 -26.44
CA ILE A 21 15.20 -3.47 -25.90
C ILE A 21 15.72 -4.89 -25.66
N LYS A 22 16.45 -5.48 -26.62
CA LYS A 22 17.04 -6.81 -26.47
C LYS A 22 17.99 -6.90 -25.27
N LYS A 23 18.84 -5.89 -25.05
CA LYS A 23 19.73 -5.81 -23.88
C LYS A 23 18.93 -5.71 -22.58
N SER A 24 17.91 -4.85 -22.54
CA SER A 24 17.05 -4.68 -21.36
C SER A 24 16.30 -5.97 -21.01
N ILE A 25 15.75 -6.68 -22.00
CA ILE A 25 15.12 -7.99 -21.79
C ILE A 25 16.14 -8.97 -21.22
N PHE A 26 17.33 -9.07 -21.82
CA PHE A 26 18.36 -9.98 -21.34
C PHE A 26 18.77 -9.69 -19.88
N HIS A 27 18.93 -8.41 -19.53
CA HIS A 27 19.21 -7.98 -18.16
C HIS A 27 18.10 -8.33 -17.17
N VAL A 28 16.83 -8.15 -17.55
CA VAL A 28 15.69 -8.57 -16.71
C VAL A 28 15.66 -10.10 -16.56
N THR A 29 15.92 -10.85 -17.63
CA THR A 29 15.93 -12.32 -17.58
C THR A 29 17.04 -12.87 -16.68
N GLN A 30 18.17 -12.19 -16.57
CA GLN A 30 19.25 -12.56 -15.64
C GLN A 30 18.83 -12.43 -14.16
N LYS A 31 17.79 -11.64 -13.86
CA LYS A 31 17.23 -11.48 -12.51
C LYS A 31 16.03 -12.38 -12.24
N LEU A 32 15.62 -13.23 -13.18
CA LEU A 32 14.52 -14.18 -12.94
C LEU A 32 14.89 -15.13 -11.79
N GLY A 33 13.90 -15.46 -10.95
CA GLY A 33 14.10 -16.28 -9.76
C GLY A 33 14.59 -15.52 -8.52
N SER A 34 15.03 -14.26 -8.66
CA SER A 34 15.42 -13.43 -7.50
C SER A 34 14.25 -12.79 -6.74
N GLY A 35 13.01 -12.96 -7.23
CA GLY A 35 11.81 -12.49 -6.54
C GLY A 35 11.72 -10.96 -6.41
N VAL A 36 12.30 -10.20 -7.35
CA VAL A 36 12.27 -8.73 -7.32
C VAL A 36 10.83 -8.25 -7.46
N VAL A 37 10.24 -7.86 -6.34
CA VAL A 37 8.94 -7.19 -6.25
C VAL A 37 9.12 -5.84 -5.59
N SER A 38 8.30 -4.86 -5.97
CA SER A 38 8.26 -3.58 -5.26
C SER A 38 7.83 -3.83 -3.81
N PRO A 39 8.46 -3.16 -2.83
CA PRO A 39 8.04 -3.26 -1.44
C PRO A 39 6.59 -2.79 -1.29
N VAL A 40 5.81 -3.54 -0.51
CA VAL A 40 4.41 -3.22 -0.22
C VAL A 40 4.32 -2.66 1.20
N PRO A 41 4.00 -1.36 1.38
CA PRO A 41 3.97 -0.74 2.71
C PRO A 41 3.02 -1.43 3.67
N CYS A 42 1.86 -1.91 3.22
CA CYS A 42 0.94 -2.63 4.11
C CYS A 42 1.60 -3.86 4.72
N ASP A 43 2.22 -4.72 3.93
CA ASP A 43 2.86 -5.94 4.44
C ASP A 43 4.03 -5.62 5.36
N THR A 44 4.84 -4.62 5.00
CA THR A 44 5.94 -4.12 5.83
C THR A 44 5.43 -3.61 7.18
N ALA A 45 4.29 -2.93 7.18
CA ALA A 45 3.67 -2.42 8.40
C ALA A 45 3.10 -3.52 9.28
N TRP A 46 2.56 -4.61 8.72
CA TRP A 46 2.12 -5.76 9.50
C TRP A 46 3.29 -6.44 10.20
N VAL A 47 4.42 -6.61 9.50
CA VAL A 47 5.66 -7.15 10.09
C VAL A 47 6.20 -6.22 11.19
N ALA A 48 6.16 -4.90 10.96
CA ALA A 48 6.58 -3.89 11.93
C ALA A 48 5.78 -3.92 13.24
N ARG A 49 4.57 -4.48 13.25
CA ARG A 49 3.70 -4.58 14.45
C ARG A 49 4.00 -5.81 15.31
N VAL A 50 4.83 -6.74 14.85
CA VAL A 50 5.14 -7.97 15.61
C VAL A 50 6.03 -7.64 16.81
N PRO A 51 5.62 -7.96 18.05
CA PRO A 51 6.46 -7.75 19.23
C PRO A 51 7.57 -8.80 19.35
N ALA A 52 8.76 -8.35 19.75
CA ALA A 52 9.81 -9.25 20.18
C ALA A 52 9.41 -9.96 21.47
N LYS A 53 9.68 -11.27 21.56
CA LYS A 53 9.29 -12.12 22.70
C LYS A 53 9.75 -11.51 24.02
N ASN A 54 8.83 -11.38 24.96
CA ASN A 54 9.07 -10.87 26.32
C ASN A 54 9.61 -9.42 26.36
N THR A 55 9.31 -8.61 25.34
CA THR A 55 9.68 -7.18 25.33
C THR A 55 8.52 -6.31 24.88
N THR A 56 8.66 -4.99 25.04
CA THR A 56 7.75 -3.97 24.50
C THR A 56 8.28 -3.35 23.19
N GLN A 57 9.21 -4.05 22.52
CA GLN A 57 9.89 -3.56 21.32
C GLN A 57 9.47 -4.38 20.09
N PRO A 58 9.59 -3.81 18.87
CA PRO A 58 9.33 -4.55 17.64
C PRO A 58 10.35 -5.67 17.44
N ALA A 59 9.90 -6.80 16.92
CA ALA A 59 10.76 -7.90 16.47
C ALA A 59 11.59 -7.52 15.25
N PHE A 60 11.08 -6.59 14.42
CA PHE A 60 11.68 -6.16 13.15
C PHE A 60 11.74 -4.62 13.09
N PRO A 61 12.62 -3.97 13.86
CA PRO A 61 12.74 -2.50 13.90
C PRO A 61 13.10 -1.90 12.52
N GLU A 62 13.73 -2.65 11.63
CA GLU A 62 14.03 -2.27 10.26
C GLU A 62 12.77 -1.98 9.43
N CYS A 63 11.66 -2.65 9.71
CA CYS A 63 10.39 -2.38 9.04
C CYS A 63 9.84 -1.01 9.42
N LEU A 64 9.96 -0.60 10.69
CA LEU A 64 9.60 0.76 11.13
C LEU A 64 10.54 1.80 10.52
N ALA A 65 11.85 1.53 10.50
CA ALA A 65 12.81 2.42 9.86
C ALA A 65 12.50 2.61 8.37
N TRP A 66 12.10 1.53 7.68
CA TRP A 66 11.66 1.60 6.30
C TRP A 66 10.42 2.47 6.14
N LEU A 67 9.37 2.28 6.95
CA LEU A 67 8.16 3.10 6.90
C LEU A 67 8.48 4.60 7.09
N ARG A 68 9.34 4.94 8.04
CA ARG A 68 9.78 6.32 8.30
C ARG A 68 10.45 6.96 7.08
N ALA A 69 11.28 6.19 6.39
CA ALA A 69 12.01 6.67 5.21
C ALA A 69 11.16 6.75 3.93
N HIS A 70 9.97 6.14 3.91
CA HIS A 70 9.16 5.97 2.69
C HIS A 70 7.75 6.60 2.79
N GLN A 71 7.54 7.55 3.72
CA GLN A 71 6.34 8.39 3.67
C GLN A 71 6.42 9.32 2.45
N ASN A 72 5.35 9.34 1.65
CA ASN A 72 5.26 10.23 0.50
C ASN A 72 5.10 11.70 0.92
N THR A 73 5.37 12.62 -0.01
CA THR A 73 5.24 14.07 0.23
C THR A 73 3.83 14.54 0.58
N ASP A 74 2.80 13.77 0.24
CA ASP A 74 1.41 14.05 0.63
C ASP A 74 1.01 13.44 1.98
N GLY A 75 1.93 12.72 2.64
CA GLY A 75 1.75 12.07 3.93
C GLY A 75 1.33 10.59 3.85
N GLY A 76 0.95 10.08 2.68
CA GLY A 76 0.51 8.69 2.52
C GLY A 76 1.66 7.71 2.32
N TRP A 77 1.34 6.42 2.31
CA TRP A 77 2.24 5.35 1.87
C TRP A 77 1.65 4.62 0.67
N GLY A 78 2.52 4.11 -0.22
CA GLY A 78 2.11 3.41 -1.43
C GLY A 78 2.69 4.04 -2.69
N THR A 79 2.33 3.45 -3.84
CA THR A 79 2.82 3.84 -5.15
C THR A 79 2.01 5.00 -5.70
N LYS A 80 2.67 6.04 -6.24
CA LYS A 80 1.97 7.17 -6.87
C LYS A 80 1.37 6.88 -8.24
N TYR A 81 1.86 5.85 -8.92
CA TYR A 81 1.42 5.51 -10.27
C TYR A 81 1.43 3.99 -10.53
N PRO A 82 0.31 3.41 -11.01
CA PRO A 82 -1.00 4.04 -11.18
C PRO A 82 -1.64 4.40 -9.82
N TYR A 83 -2.38 5.51 -9.78
CA TYR A 83 -3.14 5.88 -8.58
C TYR A 83 -4.26 4.86 -8.33
N CYS A 84 -4.31 4.30 -7.12
CA CYS A 84 -5.34 3.35 -6.71
C CYS A 84 -5.77 3.64 -5.25
N PRO A 85 -6.99 4.18 -5.02
CA PRO A 85 -7.42 4.57 -3.67
C PRO A 85 -7.54 3.38 -2.72
N TYR A 86 -7.87 2.19 -3.24
CA TYR A 86 -7.93 0.95 -2.47
C TYR A 86 -6.55 0.54 -1.93
N SER A 87 -5.48 0.62 -2.73
CA SER A 87 -4.14 0.32 -2.21
C SER A 87 -3.63 1.41 -1.27
N ASP A 88 -3.91 2.68 -1.60
CA ASP A 88 -3.38 3.82 -0.84
C ASP A 88 -3.99 3.89 0.56
N VAL A 89 -5.28 3.56 0.70
CA VAL A 89 -5.93 3.51 2.02
C VAL A 89 -5.34 2.39 2.88
N LEU A 90 -5.12 1.19 2.31
CA LEU A 90 -4.57 0.04 3.04
C LEU A 90 -3.12 0.28 3.46
N ASN A 91 -2.30 0.78 2.53
CA ASN A 91 -0.91 1.13 2.79
C ASN A 91 -0.79 2.21 3.86
N THR A 92 -1.57 3.29 3.76
CA THR A 92 -1.51 4.40 4.70
C THR A 92 -2.07 4.01 6.07
N ALA A 93 -3.22 3.32 6.13
CA ALA A 93 -3.80 2.87 7.39
C ALA A 93 -2.89 1.89 8.12
N SER A 94 -2.35 0.87 7.43
CA SER A 94 -1.45 -0.10 8.05
C SER A 94 -0.18 0.57 8.58
N SER A 95 0.41 1.49 7.81
CA SER A 95 1.62 2.23 8.22
C SER A 95 1.37 3.10 9.45
N LEU A 96 0.20 3.76 9.52
CA LEU A 96 -0.20 4.52 10.71
C LEU A 96 -0.31 3.64 11.94
N LEU A 97 -0.94 2.47 11.84
CA LEU A 97 -1.06 1.53 12.96
C LEU A 97 0.32 1.10 13.45
N ALA A 98 1.22 0.75 12.52
CA ALA A 98 2.58 0.35 12.87
C ALA A 98 3.35 1.43 13.62
N LEU A 99 3.36 2.67 13.12
CA LEU A 99 4.05 3.77 13.78
C LEU A 99 3.41 4.15 15.13
N THR A 100 2.08 4.07 15.21
CA THR A 100 1.33 4.45 16.42
C THR A 100 1.48 3.44 17.54
N GLN A 101 1.51 2.14 17.22
CA GLN A 101 1.57 1.05 18.20
C GLN A 101 2.76 1.16 19.15
N TRP A 102 3.92 1.60 18.65
CA TRP A 102 5.15 1.70 19.44
C TRP A 102 5.32 3.02 20.19
N ASN A 103 4.48 4.02 19.88
CA ASN A 103 4.43 5.33 20.55
C ASN A 103 5.81 6.03 20.65
N TYR A 104 6.62 5.93 19.60
CA TYR A 104 7.91 6.60 19.58
C TYR A 104 7.77 8.12 19.31
N PRO A 105 8.47 8.99 20.06
CA PRO A 105 8.32 10.45 19.92
C PRO A 105 8.64 10.98 18.52
N GLU A 106 9.59 10.38 17.82
CA GLU A 106 10.00 10.77 16.47
C GLU A 106 8.90 10.56 15.41
N ASP A 107 7.95 9.66 15.66
CA ASP A 107 6.91 9.29 14.69
C ASP A 107 5.73 10.27 14.69
N LYS A 108 5.65 11.19 15.64
CA LYS A 108 4.52 12.12 15.81
C LYS A 108 4.17 12.92 14.55
N ILE A 109 5.19 13.41 13.84
CA ILE A 109 4.98 14.21 12.61
C ILE A 109 4.50 13.30 11.47
N LEU A 110 5.11 12.12 11.31
CA LEU A 110 4.71 11.14 10.30
C LEU A 110 3.27 10.69 10.52
N ILE A 111 2.88 10.39 11.76
CA ILE A 111 1.52 10.00 12.13
C ILE A 111 0.53 11.12 11.80
N LYS A 112 0.84 12.37 12.18
CA LYS A 112 -0.02 13.53 11.86
C LYS A 112 -0.24 13.68 10.34
N ASN A 113 0.84 13.57 9.55
CA ASN A 113 0.77 13.67 8.10
C ASN A 113 -0.01 12.51 7.48
N GLY A 114 0.21 11.29 7.98
CA GLY A 114 -0.50 10.09 7.52
C GLY A 114 -1.99 10.14 7.81
N VAL A 115 -2.38 10.64 8.98
CA VAL A 115 -3.79 10.88 9.33
C VAL A 115 -4.43 11.85 8.35
N ALA A 116 -3.75 12.96 8.04
CA ALA A 116 -4.24 13.93 7.06
C ALA A 116 -4.35 13.33 5.64
N ALA A 117 -3.42 12.47 5.23
CA ALA A 117 -3.47 11.76 3.95
C ALA A 117 -4.62 10.75 3.91
N LEU A 118 -4.79 9.96 4.98
CA LEU A 118 -5.84 8.95 5.08
C LEU A 118 -7.24 9.58 5.01
N LYS A 119 -7.45 10.70 5.73
CA LYS A 119 -8.68 11.52 5.66
C LYS A 119 -8.99 12.05 4.25
N LYS A 120 -7.99 12.20 3.38
CA LYS A 120 -8.19 12.60 1.98
C LYS A 120 -8.51 11.40 1.09
N VAL A 121 -7.72 10.33 1.20
CA VAL A 121 -7.87 9.12 0.38
C VAL A 121 -9.23 8.46 0.57
N VAL A 122 -9.73 8.38 1.81
CA VAL A 122 -11.04 7.75 2.10
C VAL A 122 -12.18 8.40 1.33
N LYS A 123 -12.12 9.72 1.08
CA LYS A 123 -13.15 10.47 0.32
C LYS A 123 -13.20 10.09 -1.17
N HIS A 124 -12.16 9.45 -1.67
CA HIS A 124 -12.06 8.99 -3.04
C HIS A 124 -12.34 7.50 -3.19
N LEU A 125 -12.61 6.77 -2.09
CA LEU A 125 -13.02 5.38 -2.17
C LEU A 125 -14.47 5.31 -2.68
N PRO A 126 -14.73 4.55 -3.76
CA PRO A 126 -16.09 4.31 -4.18
C PRO A 126 -16.78 3.36 -3.19
N HIS A 127 -18.05 3.62 -2.88
CA HIS A 127 -18.91 2.73 -2.09
C HIS A 127 -19.42 1.56 -2.95
N VAL A 128 -18.47 0.82 -3.51
CA VAL A 128 -18.71 -0.36 -4.35
C VAL A 128 -17.96 -1.51 -3.70
N GLN A 129 -18.72 -2.57 -3.41
CA GLN A 129 -18.17 -3.74 -2.76
C GLN A 129 -17.26 -4.48 -3.74
N THR A 130 -16.07 -4.85 -3.29
CA THR A 130 -15.19 -5.72 -4.07
C THR A 130 -15.81 -7.12 -4.25
N GLU A 131 -15.55 -7.77 -5.39
CA GLU A 131 -16.15 -9.08 -5.72
C GLU A 131 -15.85 -10.13 -4.65
N ASP A 132 -14.59 -10.18 -4.17
CA ASP A 132 -14.16 -11.08 -3.10
C ASP A 132 -14.51 -10.56 -1.69
N GLY A 133 -14.73 -9.25 -1.53
CA GLY A 133 -14.96 -8.55 -0.26
C GLY A 133 -13.77 -8.57 0.69
N ALA A 134 -12.58 -8.93 0.21
CA ALA A 134 -11.37 -9.00 1.03
C ALA A 134 -10.96 -7.61 1.49
N PHE A 135 -11.12 -6.61 0.63
CA PHE A 135 -10.82 -5.21 0.95
C PHE A 135 -11.64 -4.72 2.15
N GLU A 136 -12.97 -4.91 2.12
CA GLU A 136 -13.88 -4.45 3.18
C GLU A 136 -13.57 -5.14 4.51
N MET A 137 -13.21 -6.43 4.48
CA MET A 137 -12.79 -7.16 5.67
C MET A 137 -11.49 -6.58 6.26
N ILE A 138 -10.47 -6.37 5.42
CA ILE A 138 -9.17 -5.84 5.86
C ILE A 138 -9.33 -4.43 6.39
N ILE A 139 -9.96 -3.52 5.63
CA ILE A 139 -10.11 -2.12 6.06
C ILE A 139 -10.96 -2.02 7.33
N SER A 140 -11.97 -2.88 7.50
CA SER A 140 -12.74 -2.95 8.75
C SER A 140 -11.86 -3.30 9.95
N GLY A 141 -10.93 -4.24 9.80
CA GLY A 141 -9.96 -4.60 10.85
C GLY A 141 -9.01 -3.43 11.15
N LEU A 142 -8.43 -2.81 10.12
CA LEU A 142 -7.53 -1.67 10.29
C LEU A 142 -8.21 -0.48 10.98
N VAL A 143 -9.48 -0.23 10.68
CA VAL A 143 -10.27 0.85 11.31
C VAL A 143 -10.57 0.52 12.77
N ALA A 144 -10.84 -0.74 13.11
CA ALA A 144 -11.03 -1.17 14.49
C ALA A 144 -9.75 -0.97 15.32
N ASP A 145 -8.60 -1.40 14.79
CA ASP A 145 -7.29 -1.19 15.41
C ASP A 145 -6.99 0.31 15.59
N ALA A 146 -7.30 1.13 14.58
CA ALA A 146 -7.09 2.59 14.65
C ALA A 146 -7.90 3.23 15.79
N ARG A 147 -9.12 2.72 16.02
CA ARG A 147 -10.02 3.15 17.09
C ARG A 147 -9.46 2.77 18.46
N GLU A 148 -8.92 1.56 18.60
CA GLU A 148 -8.25 1.11 19.83
C GLU A 148 -7.01 1.95 20.15
N LEU A 149 -6.21 2.27 19.12
CA LEU A 149 -5.05 3.16 19.22
C LEU A 149 -5.39 4.65 19.32
N LYS A 150 -6.69 5.00 19.32
CA LYS A 150 -7.21 6.38 19.46
C LYS A 150 -6.64 7.35 18.41
N LEU A 151 -6.48 6.88 17.18
CA LEU A 151 -6.11 7.77 16.07
C LEU A 151 -7.23 8.78 15.80
N ASP A 152 -6.86 10.04 15.53
CA ASP A 152 -7.80 11.09 15.12
C ASP A 152 -8.21 10.87 13.66
N LEU A 153 -9.14 9.94 13.43
CA LEU A 153 -9.74 9.67 12.13
C LEU A 153 -11.20 10.07 12.11
N ASP A 154 -11.69 10.42 10.93
CA ASP A 154 -13.12 10.50 10.68
C ASP A 154 -13.65 9.07 10.48
N TYR A 155 -14.06 8.43 11.57
CA TYR A 155 -14.53 7.05 11.55
C TYR A 155 -15.85 6.88 10.79
N GLU A 156 -16.65 7.94 10.64
CA GLU A 156 -17.93 7.92 9.91
C GLU A 156 -17.67 7.64 8.42
N SER A 157 -16.61 8.22 7.87
CA SER A 157 -16.14 7.96 6.49
C SER A 157 -15.82 6.49 6.21
N PHE A 158 -15.64 5.65 7.25
CA PHE A 158 -15.36 4.21 7.10
C PHE A 158 -16.56 3.31 7.41
N GLU A 159 -17.68 3.84 7.91
CA GLU A 159 -18.79 3.03 8.43
C GLU A 159 -19.38 2.09 7.39
N TRP A 160 -19.54 2.57 6.16
CA TRP A 160 -20.05 1.74 5.07
C TRP A 160 -19.16 0.50 4.87
N PHE A 161 -17.84 0.70 4.76
CA PHE A 161 -16.86 -0.39 4.58
C PHE A 161 -16.84 -1.32 5.79
N SER A 162 -16.83 -0.78 7.02
CA SER A 162 -16.88 -1.56 8.25
C SER A 162 -18.15 -2.42 8.34
N SER A 163 -19.31 -1.90 7.91
CA SER A 163 -20.57 -2.63 7.93
C SER A 163 -20.58 -3.84 6.98
N ILE A 164 -19.89 -3.73 5.85
CA ILE A 164 -19.75 -4.83 4.87
C ILE A 164 -18.72 -5.84 5.37
N GLY A 165 -17.55 -5.38 5.83
CA GLY A 165 -16.48 -6.24 6.33
C GLY A 165 -16.91 -7.11 7.51
N GLN A 166 -17.63 -6.52 8.48
CA GLN A 166 -18.12 -7.27 9.65
C GLN A 166 -19.15 -8.35 9.33
N LYS A 167 -19.94 -8.20 8.26
CA LYS A 167 -20.88 -9.23 7.81
C LYS A 167 -20.18 -10.47 7.28
N LYS A 168 -18.95 -10.34 6.77
CA LYS A 168 -18.15 -11.45 6.26
C LYS A 168 -17.32 -12.18 7.32
N LEU A 169 -17.17 -11.57 8.51
CA LEU A 169 -16.48 -12.16 9.67
C LEU A 169 -17.39 -13.01 10.57
N ARG A 170 -18.69 -13.07 10.26
CA ARG A 170 -19.70 -13.90 10.92
C ARG A 170 -20.11 -15.04 10.02
#